data_AF-A0A8C6GCT0-F1
#
_entry.id   AF-A0A8C6GCT0-F1
#
_cell.length_a   1.000
_cell.length_b   1.000
_cell.length_c   1.000
_cell.angle_alpha   90.00
_cell.angle_beta   90.00
_cell.angle_gamma   90.00
#
_symmetry.space_group_name_H-M   'P 1'
#
loop_
_entity.id
_entity.type
_entity.pdbx_description
1 polymer ?
#
loop_
_entity_poly.entity_id
_entity_poly.type
_entity_poly.pdbx_seq_one_letter_code
_entity_poly.pdbx_strand_id
1 'polypeptide(L)' 'MPSKTLTITTRKTPCGKGSKTWDPFQMRIQKQLIDLHSPSETVKQITSISVEPGAEVEVTIADDEVN' A
#
# COMPACT_ATOMS: atom_id res chain seq x y z
N MET A 1 1.54 11.01 1.52
CA MET A 1 0.11 10.59 1.47
C MET A 1 -0.34 10.17 2.87
N PRO A 2 -1.61 10.41 3.26
CA PRO A 2 -2.12 9.91 4.54
C PRO A 2 -2.21 8.39 4.53
N SER A 3 -1.88 7.75 5.66
CA SER A 3 -2.07 6.31 5.84
C SER A 3 -3.56 5.99 5.91
N LYS A 4 -3.99 5.01 5.11
CA LYS A 4 -5.38 4.56 5.12
C LYS A 4 -5.52 3.37 6.05
N THR A 5 -6.52 3.42 6.92
CA THR A 5 -6.90 2.31 7.77
C THR A 5 -8.18 1.69 7.21
N LEU A 6 -8.09 0.43 6.79
CA LEU A 6 -9.26 -0.38 6.47
C LEU A 6 -9.66 -1.15 7.73
N THR A 7 -10.94 -1.09 8.08
CA THR A 7 -11.47 -1.76 9.27
C THR A 7 -12.65 -2.64 8.86
N ILE A 8 -12.59 -3.91 9.26
CA ILE A 8 -13.69 -4.87 9.11
C ILE A 8 -14.02 -5.38 10.50
N THR A 9 -15.28 -5.24 10.91
CA THR A 9 -15.75 -5.76 12.20
C THR A 9 -16.64 -6.97 11.94
N THR A 10 -16.22 -8.15 12.38
CA THR A 10 -16.99 -9.39 12.21
C THR A 10 -17.45 -9.93 13.56
N ARG A 11 -18.53 -10.70 13.54
CA ARG A 11 -18.98 -11.42 14.74
C ARG A 11 -17.98 -12.53 15.03
N LYS A 12 -17.56 -12.67 16.29
CA LYS A 12 -16.61 -13.74 16.67
C LYS A 12 -17.20 -15.13 16.45
N THR A 13 -18.49 -15.29 16.74
CA THR A 13 -19.19 -16.56 16.63
C THR A 13 -19.76 -16.79 15.23
N PRO A 14 -19.56 -17.99 14.66
CA PRO A 14 -20.09 -18.34 13.34
C PRO A 14 -21.60 -18.61 13.36
N CYS A 15 -22.19 -18.80 14.55
CA CYS A 15 -23.60 -19.13 14.75
C CYS A 15 -24.37 -18.00 15.43
N GLY A 16 -25.70 -18.00 15.25
CA GLY A 16 -26.59 -16.95 15.75
C GLY A 16 -26.74 -16.87 17.27
N LYS A 17 -26.35 -17.92 18.01
CA LYS A 17 -26.54 -18.07 19.46
C LYS A 17 -25.33 -17.57 20.26
N GLY A 18 -25.53 -17.27 21.55
CA GLY A 18 -24.48 -16.79 22.46
C GLY A 18 -24.33 -15.26 22.53
N SER A 19 -23.30 -14.80 23.24
CA SER A 19 -23.03 -13.38 23.51
C SER A 19 -22.68 -12.61 22.24
N LYS A 20 -23.16 -11.36 22.12
CA LYS A 20 -22.85 -10.46 20.99
C LYS A 20 -21.42 -9.92 21.12
N THR A 21 -20.44 -10.71 20.67
CA THR A 21 -19.03 -10.33 20.64
C THR A 21 -18.57 -10.08 19.20
N TRP A 22 -17.68 -9.11 19.04
CA TRP A 22 -17.17 -8.65 17.75
C TRP A 22 -15.65 -8.56 17.76
N ASP A 23 -15.01 -8.92 16.65
CA ASP A 23 -13.57 -8.76 16.43
C ASP A 23 -13.32 -7.61 15.44
N PRO A 24 -12.55 -6.58 15.84
CA PRO A 24 -12.12 -5.53 14.92
C PRO A 24 -10.81 -5.94 14.22
N PHE A 25 -10.90 -6.23 12.91
CA PHE A 25 -9.73 -6.42 12.07
C PHE A 25 -9.32 -5.09 11.45
N GLN A 26 -8.02 -4.77 11.53
CA GLN A 26 -7.45 -3.56 10.95
C GLN A 26 -6.36 -3.92 9.95
N MET A 27 -6.41 -3.32 8.76
CA MET A 27 -5.32 -3.30 7.80
C MET A 27 -4.87 -1.84 7.61
N ARG A 28 -3.57 -1.58 7.75
CA ARG A 28 -2.99 -0.24 7.58
C ARG A 28 -2.19 -0.21 6.29
N ILE A 29 -2.64 0.60 5.34
CA ILE A 29 -1.96 0.80 4.06
C ILE A 29 -1.15 2.09 4.18
N GLN A 30 0.17 1.95 4.12
CA GLN A 30 1.10 3.07 4.09
C GLN A 30 1.47 3.35 2.64
N LYS A 31 1.20 4.57 2.18
CA LYS A 31 1.56 5.01 0.82
C LYS A 31 2.59 6.13 0.90
N GLN A 32 3.69 5.97 0.19
CA GLN A 32 4.72 6.99 0.02
C GLN A 32 4.80 7.34 -1.47
N LEU A 33 5.08 8.61 -1.77
CA LEU A 33 5.33 9.10 -3.12
C LEU A 33 6.77 9.61 -3.14
N ILE A 34 7.54 9.18 -4.14
CA ILE A 34 8.92 9.60 -4.34
C ILE A 34 8.98 10.12 -5.77
N ASP A 35 9.17 11.42 -5.92
CA ASP A 35 9.35 12.06 -7.22
C ASP A 35 10.86 12.17 -7.50
N LEU A 36 11.28 11.74 -8.70
CA LEU A 36 12.68 11.73 -9.11
C LEU A 36 12.81 12.34 -10.50
N HIS A 37 13.64 13.37 -10.62
CA HIS A 37 14.09 13.88 -11.91
C HIS A 37 15.39 13.19 -12.29
N SER A 38 15.31 12.15 -13.11
CA SER A 38 16.46 11.35 -13.55
C SER A 38 16.14 10.62 -14.85
N PRO A 39 17.16 10.25 -15.64
CA PRO A 39 16.94 9.43 -16.83
C PRO A 39 16.37 8.05 -16.46
N SER A 40 15.60 7.47 -17.38
CA SER A 40 14.91 6.18 -17.18
C SER A 40 15.85 5.01 -16.83
N GLU A 41 17.13 5.09 -17.22
CA GLU A 41 18.16 4.11 -16.89
C GLU A 41 18.44 4.04 -15.37
N THR A 42 18.57 5.19 -14.71
CA THR A 42 18.82 5.26 -13.26
C THR A 42 17.61 4.78 -12.46
N VAL A 43 16.39 5.07 -12.93
CA VAL A 43 15.14 4.60 -12.31
C VAL A 43 15.10 3.07 -12.28
N LYS A 44 15.47 2.41 -13.39
CA LYS A 44 15.52 0.94 -13.48
C LYS A 44 16.49 0.33 -12.48
N GLN A 45 17.67 0.93 -12.30
CA GLN A 45 18.66 0.48 -11.31
C GLN A 45 18.11 0.61 -9.88
N ILE A 46 17.44 1.71 -9.56
CA ILE A 46 16.82 1.91 -8.23
C ILE A 46 15.69 0.89 -7.98
N THR A 47 14.89 0.57 -8.99
CA THR A 47 13.82 -0.43 -8.85
C THR A 47 14.33 -1.88 -8.76
N SER A 48 15.60 -2.12 -9.08
CA SER A 48 16.19 -3.46 -9.07
C SER A 48 16.63 -3.93 -7.67
N ILE A 49 16.59 -3.03 -6.68
CA ILE A 49 16.93 -3.33 -5.30
C ILE A 49 15.86 -4.28 -4.72
N SER A 50 16.24 -5.19 -3.84
CA SER A 50 15.33 -6.18 -3.24
C SER A 50 14.19 -5.50 -2.47
N VAL A 51 12.98 -5.58 -3.02
CA VAL A 51 11.74 -5.13 -2.36
C VAL A 51 11.33 -6.18 -1.33
N GLU A 52 11.01 -5.73 -0.11
CA GLU A 52 10.50 -6.63 0.94
C GLU A 52 9.14 -7.25 0.52
N PRO A 53 8.90 -8.54 0.82
CA PRO A 53 7.63 -9.19 0.50
C PRO A 53 6.47 -8.50 1.22
N GLY A 54 5.55 -7.91 0.44
CA GLY A 54 4.39 -7.16 0.94
C GLY A 54 4.41 -5.66 0.62
N ALA A 55 5.50 -5.15 0.03
CA ALA A 55 5.54 -3.81 -0.55
C ALA A 55 5.21 -3.87 -2.05
N GLU A 56 4.15 -3.17 -2.45
CA GLU A 56 3.80 -2.95 -3.85
C GLU A 56 4.41 -1.61 -4.31
N VAL A 57 5.12 -1.64 -5.43
CA VAL A 57 5.77 -0.45 -6.01
C VAL A 57 5.25 -0.27 -7.43
N GLU A 58 4.64 0.88 -7.71
CA GLU A 58 4.24 1.31 -9.04
C GLU A 58 5.17 2.45 -9.50
N VAL A 59 5.64 2.37 -10.75
CA VAL A 59 6.52 3.37 -11.35
C VAL A 59 5.81 4.00 -12.53
N THR A 60 5.72 5.33 -12.52
CA THR A 60 5.18 6.12 -13.63
C THR A 60 6.28 7.04 -14.14
N ILE A 61 6.58 6.97 -15.43
CA ILE A 61 7.50 7.89 -16.10
C ILE A 61 6.64 8.99 -16.72
N ALA A 62 6.78 10.21 -16.23
CA ALA A 62 6.21 11.39 -16.88
C ALA A 62 7.30 11.98 -17.79
N ASP A 63 7.01 12.10 -19.09
CA ASP A 63 7.84 12.87 -20.00
C ASP A 63 7.51 14.35 -19.74
N ASP A 64 8.37 15.04 -18.99
CA ASP A 64 8.34 16.49 -18.92
C ASP A 64 8.77 17.01 -20.29
N GLU A 65 7.81 17.33 -21.18
CA GLU A 65 8.05 18.12 -22.37
C GLU A 65 8.53 19.52 -21.93
N VAL A 66 9.84 19.67 -21.76
CA VAL A 66 10.49 20.97 -21.62
C VAL A 66 10.40 21.67 -22.97
N ASN A 67 9.48 22.62 -23.07
CA ASN A 67 9.59 23.78 -23.94
C ASN A 67 9.93 25.00 -23.08
#